data_AF-A0A2A5WD28-F1
#
_entry.id   AF-A0A2A5WD28-F1
#
_cell.length_a   1.000
_cell.length_b   1.000
_cell.length_c   1.000
_cell.angle_alpha   90.00
_cell.angle_beta   90.00
_cell.angle_gamma   90.00
#
_symmetry.space_group_name_H-M   'P 1'
#
loop_
_entity.id
_entity.type
_entity.pdbx_description
1 polymer ?
#
loop_
_entity_poly.entity_id
_entity_poly.type
_entity_poly.pdbx_seq_one_letter_code
_entity_poly.pdbx_strand_id
1 'polypeptide(L)'
;MNSTDNISNFKRWLFILFAACLLPLSASIYGQTRNESVELLAIDRPIAAGQSYWLEELTFLEIRDLILADTTTVIIPTGGIEENGP
;
A
#
# COMPACT_ATOMS: atom_id res chain seq x y z
N MET A 1 30.13 49.27 10.12
CA MET A 1 29.48 47.96 9.88
C MET A 1 28.17 48.26 9.16
N ASN A 2 28.11 47.97 7.86
CA ASN A 2 27.17 48.62 6.93
C ASN A 2 25.83 47.89 6.87
N SER A 3 24.74 48.65 7.00
CA SER A 3 23.35 48.18 6.99
C SER A 3 22.95 47.46 5.69
N THR A 4 23.63 47.76 4.58
CA THR A 4 23.39 47.18 3.25
C THR A 4 23.71 45.68 3.16
N ASP A 5 24.67 45.20 3.95
CA ASP A 5 25.09 43.79 3.94
C ASP A 5 24.09 42.90 4.69
N ASN A 6 23.39 43.46 5.69
CA ASN A 6 22.41 42.72 6.47
C ASN A 6 21.13 42.43 5.65
N ILE A 7 20.72 43.40 4.81
CA ILE A 7 19.54 43.29 3.93
C ILE A 7 19.77 42.29 2.78
N SER A 8 20.98 42.26 2.22
CA SER A 8 21.32 41.30 1.15
C SER A 8 21.44 39.87 1.68
N ASN A 9 21.99 39.70 2.89
CA ASN A 9 22.04 38.42 3.58
C ASN A 9 20.64 37.92 3.94
N PHE A 10 19.76 38.78 4.46
CA PHE A 10 18.37 38.42 4.78
C PHE A 10 17.59 37.93 3.55
N LYS A 11 17.73 38.62 2.40
CA LYS A 11 17.10 38.19 1.13
C LYS A 11 17.62 36.84 0.64
N ARG A 12 18.93 36.55 0.82
CA ARG A 12 19.52 35.25 0.48
C ARG A 12 18.94 34.12 1.33
N TRP A 13 18.80 34.32 2.64
CA TRP A 13 18.17 33.35 3.53
C TRP A 13 16.69 33.13 3.22
N LEU A 14 15.96 34.20 2.89
CA LEU A 14 14.55 34.10 2.48
C LEU A 14 14.39 33.30 1.17
N PHE A 15 15.28 33.51 0.19
CA PHE A 15 15.28 32.74 -1.06
C PHE A 15 15.63 31.26 -0.85
N ILE A 16 16.58 30.95 0.04
CA ILE A 16 16.94 29.56 0.39
C ILE A 16 15.75 28.87 1.08
N LEU A 17 15.07 29.54 2.01
CA LEU A 17 13.89 29.00 2.69
C LEU A 17 12.70 28.80 1.73
N PHE A 18 12.49 29.72 0.78
CA PHE A 18 11.44 29.59 -0.23
C PHE A 18 11.72 28.45 -1.22
N ALA A 19 12.96 28.30 -1.69
CA ALA A 19 13.37 27.20 -2.57
C ALA A 19 13.29 25.83 -1.88
N ALA A 20 13.62 25.76 -0.58
CA ALA A 20 13.49 24.53 0.21
C ALA A 20 12.02 24.09 0.40
N CYS A 21 11.07 25.02 0.38
CA CYS A 21 9.64 24.73 0.55
C CYS A 21 8.95 24.25 -0.73
N LEU A 22 9.53 24.47 -1.92
CA LEU A 22 8.96 24.07 -3.22
C LEU A 22 9.36 22.65 -3.67
N LEU A 23 10.36 22.04 -3.04
CA LEU A 23 10.84 20.70 -3.42
C LEU A 23 10.00 19.51 -2.89
N PRO A 24 9.28 19.56 -1.75
CA PRO A 24 8.54 18.38 -1.26
C PRO A 24 7.08 18.28 -1.73
N LEU A 25 6.51 19.28 -2.42
CA LEU A 25 5.07 19.30 -2.71
C LEU A 25 4.63 18.28 -3.77
N SER A 26 5.54 17.78 -4.62
CA SER A 26 5.22 16.81 -5.67
C SER A 26 5.22 15.35 -5.19
N ALA A 27 5.79 15.04 -4.02
CA ALA A 27 5.86 13.67 -3.52
C ALA A 27 4.50 13.15 -2.97
N SER A 28 3.60 14.05 -2.57
CA SER A 28 2.32 13.68 -1.96
C SER A 28 1.27 13.20 -2.95
N ILE A 29 1.30 13.66 -4.21
CA ILE A 29 0.23 13.38 -5.19
C ILE A 29 0.31 11.97 -5.78
N TYR A 30 1.51 11.36 -5.82
CA TYR A 30 1.72 10.00 -6.33
C TYR A 30 1.75 8.91 -5.24
N GLY A 31 1.79 9.29 -3.95
CA GLY A 31 2.05 8.35 -2.84
C GLY A 31 0.83 7.67 -2.23
N GLN A 32 -0.39 8.09 -2.58
CA GLN A 32 -1.58 7.71 -1.81
C GLN A 32 -2.03 6.25 -2.02
N THR A 33 -1.93 5.72 -3.25
CA THR A 33 -2.41 4.36 -3.57
C THR A 33 -1.52 3.22 -3.04
N ARG A 34 -0.21 3.46 -2.85
CA ARG A 34 0.72 2.43 -2.36
C ARG A 34 0.62 2.20 -0.85
N ASN A 35 0.33 3.25 -0.08
CA ASN A 35 0.32 3.15 1.38
C ASN A 35 -0.90 2.37 1.89
N GLU A 36 -2.06 2.51 1.22
CA GLU A 36 -3.29 1.80 1.56
C GLU A 36 -3.13 0.27 1.46
N SER A 37 -2.46 -0.24 0.42
CA SER A 37 -2.26 -1.69 0.28
C SER A 37 -1.27 -2.26 1.29
N VAL A 38 -0.24 -1.51 1.65
CA VAL A 38 0.72 -1.89 2.70
C VAL A 38 0.02 -1.97 4.06
N GLU A 39 -0.87 -1.03 4.36
CA GLU A 39 -1.66 -1.06 5.59
C GLU A 39 -2.58 -2.28 5.63
N LEU A 40 -3.31 -2.59 4.55
CA LEU A 40 -4.18 -3.77 4.46
C LEU A 40 -3.42 -5.10 4.67
N LEU A 41 -2.17 -5.19 4.22
CA LEU A 41 -1.33 -6.36 4.43
C LEU A 41 -0.88 -6.53 5.89
N ALA A 42 -0.81 -5.43 6.65
CA ALA A 42 -0.36 -5.42 8.03
C ALA A 42 -1.52 -5.51 9.06
N ILE A 43 -2.79 -5.48 8.63
CA ILE A 43 -3.94 -5.57 9.53
C ILE A 43 -3.95 -6.91 10.28
N ASP A 44 -4.00 -6.85 11.61
CA ASP A 44 -4.22 -8.03 12.43
C ASP A 44 -5.65 -8.57 12.26
N ARG A 45 -5.78 -9.89 12.24
CA ARG A 45 -7.09 -10.54 12.16
C ARG A 45 -7.87 -10.42 13.48
N PRO A 46 -9.18 -10.12 13.44
CA PRO A 46 -10.00 -9.98 14.65
C PRO A 46 -10.38 -11.33 15.29
N ILE A 47 -10.24 -12.43 14.56
CA ILE A 47 -10.60 -13.79 14.98
C ILE A 47 -9.49 -14.78 14.63
N ALA A 48 -9.50 -15.96 15.25
CA ALA A 48 -8.60 -17.03 14.87
C ALA A 48 -8.92 -17.58 13.48
N ALA A 49 -7.89 -18.02 12.74
CA ALA A 49 -8.09 -18.65 11.44
C ALA A 49 -8.66 -20.04 11.59
N GLY A 50 -9.59 -20.40 10.70
CA GLY A 50 -10.03 -21.76 10.46
C GLY A 50 -8.99 -22.59 9.71
N GLN A 51 -9.33 -23.86 9.49
CA GLN A 51 -8.58 -24.81 8.67
C GLN A 51 -9.52 -25.37 7.60
N SER A 52 -9.34 -24.94 6.35
CA SER A 52 -10.03 -25.49 5.19
C SER A 52 -9.16 -25.42 3.93
N TYR A 53 -9.43 -26.30 2.97
CA TYR A 53 -8.89 -26.26 1.61
C TYR A 53 -9.86 -25.61 0.61
N TRP A 54 -11.10 -25.34 1.02
CA TRP A 54 -12.13 -24.67 0.22
C TRP A 54 -12.05 -23.16 0.43
N LEU A 55 -11.85 -22.40 -0.63
CA LEU A 55 -11.66 -20.94 -0.53
C LEU A 55 -12.91 -20.23 -0.01
N GLU A 56 -14.09 -20.73 -0.35
CA GLU A 56 -15.39 -20.20 0.08
C GLU A 56 -15.65 -20.34 1.59
N GLU A 57 -14.90 -21.19 2.27
CA GLU A 57 -14.96 -21.38 3.73
C GLU A 57 -13.96 -20.48 4.48
N LEU A 58 -13.11 -19.75 3.74
CA LEU A 58 -12.12 -18.84 4.28
C LEU A 58 -12.53 -17.38 4.07
N THR A 59 -12.23 -16.56 5.06
CA THR A 59 -12.30 -15.10 4.96
C THR A 59 -11.15 -14.55 4.13
N PHE A 60 -11.32 -13.32 3.65
CA PHE A 60 -10.27 -12.60 2.93
C PHE A 60 -8.94 -12.52 3.71
N LEU A 61 -9.00 -12.28 5.03
CA LEU A 61 -7.79 -12.16 5.84
C LEU A 61 -7.06 -13.49 5.98
N GLU A 62 -7.77 -14.62 6.03
CA GLU A 62 -7.15 -15.95 6.08
C GLU A 62 -6.47 -16.30 4.75
N ILE A 63 -7.09 -15.98 3.61
CA ILE A 63 -6.47 -16.16 2.29
C ILE A 63 -5.22 -15.29 2.15
N ARG A 64 -5.29 -14.01 2.58
CA ARG A 64 -4.13 -13.12 2.63
C ARG A 64 -3.00 -13.73 3.47
N ASP A 65 -3.32 -14.19 4.67
CA ASP A 65 -2.33 -14.77 5.59
C ASP A 65 -1.68 -16.02 4.99
N LEU A 66 -2.44 -16.87 4.28
CA LEU A 66 -1.90 -18.02 3.55
C LEU A 66 -0.92 -17.61 2.44
N ILE A 67 -1.24 -16.57 1.67
CA ILE A 67 -0.35 -16.03 0.64
C ILE A 67 0.94 -15.46 1.26
N LEU A 68 0.82 -14.74 2.39
CA LEU A 68 1.97 -14.23 3.14
C LEU A 68 2.81 -15.36 3.76
N ALA A 69 2.20 -16.50 4.06
CA ALA A 69 2.86 -17.73 4.50
C ALA A 69 3.30 -18.64 3.33
N ASP A 70 3.59 -18.05 2.17
CA ASP A 70 4.14 -18.70 0.99
C ASP A 70 3.22 -19.72 0.28
N THR A 71 1.89 -19.62 0.47
CA THR A 71 0.95 -20.40 -0.37
C THR A 71 0.84 -19.76 -1.74
N THR A 72 1.39 -20.41 -2.76
CA THR A 72 1.47 -19.87 -4.14
C THR A 72 0.64 -20.64 -5.16
N THR A 73 -0.11 -21.66 -4.75
CA THR A 73 -0.85 -22.54 -5.66
C THR A 73 -2.31 -22.59 -5.28
N VAL A 74 -3.17 -22.48 -6.29
CA VAL A 74 -4.63 -22.57 -6.17
C VAL A 74 -5.16 -23.58 -7.19
N ILE A 75 -6.19 -24.33 -6.81
CA ILE A 75 -6.93 -25.22 -7.72
C ILE A 75 -8.21 -24.51 -8.12
N ILE A 76 -8.39 -24.30 -9.42
CA ILE A 76 -9.63 -23.77 -9.98
C ILE A 76 -10.30 -24.90 -10.76
N PRO A 77 -11.20 -25.68 -10.13
CA PRO A 77 -11.91 -26.72 -10.84
C PRO A 77 -12.86 -26.09 -11.85
N THR A 78 -12.78 -26.53 -13.10
CA THR A 78 -13.74 -26.16 -14.14
C THR A 78 -14.44 -27.42 -14.62
N GLY A 79 -15.77 -27.39 -14.64
CA GLY A 79 -16.60 -28.48 -15.18
C GLY A 79 -17.60 -27.94 -16.21
N GLY A 80 -18.17 -28.86 -16.98
CA GLY A 80 -19.28 -28.59 -17.90
C GLY A 80 -20.60 -29.13 -17.36
N ILE A 81 -21.71 -28.66 -17.92
CA ILE A 81 -23.02 -29.31 -17.77
C ILE A 81 -23.22 -30.14 -19.05
N GLU A 82 -23.17 -31.46 -18.91
CA GLU A 82 -23.17 -32.41 -20.03
C GLU A 82 -24.09 -33.60 -19.71
N GLU A 83 -24.64 -34.24 -20.76
CA GLU A 83 -25.33 -35.52 -20.63
C GLU A 83 -24.30 -36.60 -20.25
N ASN A 84 -24.49 -37.26 -19.11
CA ASN A 84 -23.57 -38.26 -18.58
C ASN A 84 -24.07 -39.70 -18.71
N GLY A 85 -24.96 -39.94 -19.67
CA GLY A 85 -25.60 -41.23 -19.91
C GLY A 85 -27.09 -41.08 -20.23
N PRO A 86 -27.77 -42.19 -20.58
CA PRO A 86 -29.17 -42.17 -21.03
C PRO A 86 -30.15 -41.66 -19.95
#